data_AF-A0A415EUJ0-F1
#
_entry.id   AF-A0A415EUJ0-F1
#
_cell.length_a   1.000
_cell.length_b   1.000
_cell.length_c   1.000
_cell.angle_alpha   90.00
_cell.angle_beta   90.00
_cell.angle_gamma   90.00
#
_symmetry.space_group_name_H-M   'P 1'
#
loop_
_entity.id
_entity.type
_entity.pdbx_description
1 polymer ?
#
loop_
_entity_poly.entity_id
_entity_poly.type
_entity_poly.pdbx_seq_one_letter_code
_entity_poly.pdbx_strand_id
1 'polypeptide(L)'
;MAYTVAKNFGELNQNYLAVENYSNRNNKRNDIVNQLKEAISKCRFYTPTYHYKQKKGYVPPWILTNDIMFGLARQWYNILPSNQKEEIANEIINSNLTDLTIQEKQKFLSDSTKILNDFRNDVAHGTRTF
;
A
#
# COMPACT_ATOMS: atom_id res chain seq x y z
N MET A 1 3.33 6.46 0.73
CA MET A 1 2.03 5.78 0.63
C MET A 1 1.18 5.93 1.89
N ALA A 2 1.52 5.31 3.03
CA ALA A 2 0.67 5.36 4.23
C ALA A 2 0.36 6.79 4.69
N TYR A 3 1.38 7.66 4.67
CA TYR A 3 1.22 9.09 4.95
C TYR A 3 0.24 9.76 3.96
N THR A 4 0.46 9.59 2.65
CA THR A 4 -0.42 10.11 1.60
C THR A 4 -1.88 9.66 1.78
N VAL A 5 -2.10 8.38 2.10
CA VAL A 5 -3.43 7.82 2.37
C VAL A 5 -4.06 8.48 3.59
N ALA A 6 -3.33 8.61 4.69
CA ALA A 6 -3.84 9.24 5.90
C ALA A 6 -4.19 10.72 5.67
N LYS A 7 -3.33 11.44 4.96
CA LYS A 7 -3.52 12.84 4.60
C LYS A 7 -4.76 13.06 3.73
N ASN A 8 -5.01 12.17 2.77
CA ASN A 8 -6.09 12.34 1.79
C ASN A 8 -7.43 11.72 2.22
N PHE A 9 -7.41 10.60 2.95
CA PHE A 9 -8.60 9.82 3.31
C PHE A 9 -8.84 9.69 4.82
N GLY A 10 -7.97 10.27 5.64
CA GLY A 10 -8.03 10.22 7.10
C GLY A 10 -7.38 8.99 7.73
N GLU A 11 -7.27 8.99 9.05
CA GLU A 11 -6.58 7.93 9.80
C GLU A 11 -7.51 6.78 10.25
N LEU A 12 -8.83 7.00 10.24
CA LEU A 12 -9.78 5.96 10.64
C LEU A 12 -9.87 4.91 9.52
N ASN A 13 -9.70 3.63 9.87
CA ASN A 13 -9.76 2.54 8.89
C ASN A 13 -11.10 2.45 8.16
N GLN A 14 -12.20 2.92 8.76
CA GLN A 14 -13.48 3.02 8.07
C GLN A 14 -13.47 4.07 6.95
N ASN A 15 -12.70 5.15 7.09
CA ASN A 15 -12.59 6.22 6.11
C ASN A 15 -11.61 5.82 5.00
N TYR A 16 -10.35 5.52 5.36
CA TYR A 16 -9.36 5.25 4.33
C TYR A 16 -9.53 3.88 3.67
N LEU A 17 -10.27 2.92 4.24
CA LEU A 17 -10.65 1.67 3.54
C LEU A 17 -12.07 1.71 2.96
N ALA A 18 -12.61 2.91 2.76
CA ALA A 18 -13.82 3.10 1.97
C ALA A 18 -13.49 2.87 0.49
N VAL A 19 -14.23 1.99 -0.18
CA VAL A 19 -13.93 1.50 -1.55
C VAL A 19 -14.01 2.64 -2.57
N GLU A 20 -14.90 3.60 -2.32
CA GLU A 20 -15.12 4.82 -3.07
C GLU A 20 -13.90 5.73 -3.15
N ASN A 21 -12.98 5.67 -2.18
CA ASN A 21 -11.74 6.42 -2.19
C ASN A 21 -10.70 5.87 -3.18
N TYR A 22 -10.98 4.73 -3.82
CA TYR A 22 -10.06 4.04 -4.71
C TYR A 22 -10.56 3.96 -6.15
N SER A 23 -9.61 3.99 -7.08
CA SER A 23 -9.85 3.98 -8.52
C SER A 23 -10.56 2.69 -8.97
N ASN A 24 -11.66 2.85 -9.71
CA ASN A 24 -12.42 1.74 -10.29
C ASN A 24 -11.78 1.12 -11.56
N ARG A 25 -10.63 1.64 -12.01
CA ARG A 25 -9.93 1.13 -13.21
C ARG A 25 -9.38 -0.28 -13.03
N ASN A 26 -9.19 -0.73 -11.78
CA ASN A 26 -8.73 -2.07 -11.45
C ASN A 26 -9.91 -2.92 -10.97
N ASN A 27 -10.20 -4.01 -11.68
CA ASN A 27 -11.28 -4.93 -11.35
C ASN A 27 -11.11 -5.63 -9.99
N LYS A 28 -9.91 -5.60 -9.40
CA LYS A 28 -9.59 -6.19 -8.08
C LYS A 28 -9.69 -5.19 -6.93
N ARG A 29 -10.17 -3.96 -7.16
CA ARG A 29 -10.26 -2.92 -6.11
C ARG A 29 -10.97 -3.41 -4.85
N ASN A 30 -12.14 -4.03 -5.02
CA ASN A 30 -12.95 -4.51 -3.90
C ASN A 30 -12.22 -5.60 -3.12
N ASP A 31 -11.60 -6.55 -3.83
CA ASP A 31 -10.84 -7.64 -3.22
C ASP A 31 -9.64 -7.14 -2.44
N ILE A 32 -8.92 -6.15 -2.96
CA ILE A 32 -7.75 -5.55 -2.30
C ILE A 32 -8.19 -4.81 -1.03
N VAL A 33 -9.25 -4.00 -1.11
CA VAL A 33 -9.80 -3.31 0.07
C VAL A 33 -10.30 -4.32 1.11
N ASN A 34 -10.94 -5.41 0.68
CA ASN A 34 -11.37 -6.48 1.58
C ASN A 34 -10.17 -7.16 2.26
N GLN A 35 -9.10 -7.49 1.52
CA GLN A 35 -7.87 -8.04 2.10
C GLN A 35 -7.24 -7.11 3.15
N LEU A 36 -7.25 -5.79 2.91
CA LEU A 36 -6.78 -4.80 3.88
C LEU A 36 -7.66 -4.77 5.14
N LYS A 37 -8.98 -4.84 4.98
CA LYS A 37 -9.93 -4.95 6.11
C LYS A 37 -9.73 -6.26 6.88
N GLU A 38 -9.48 -7.37 6.17
CA GLU A 38 -9.17 -8.66 6.78
C GLU A 38 -7.85 -8.63 7.57
N ALA A 39 -6.83 -7.93 7.08
CA ALA A 39 -5.58 -7.77 7.81
C ALA A 39 -5.78 -7.07 9.16
N ILE A 40 -6.75 -6.16 9.28
CA ILE A 40 -7.15 -5.54 10.55
C ILE A 40 -8.03 -6.47 11.38
N SER A 41 -9.01 -7.14 10.75
CA SER A 41 -9.98 -7.96 11.48
C SER A 41 -9.35 -9.21 12.07
N LYS A 42 -8.48 -9.87 11.30
CA LYS A 42 -7.76 -11.11 11.61
C LYS A 42 -6.28 -10.86 11.97
N CYS A 43 -5.94 -9.64 12.44
CA CYS A 43 -4.57 -9.32 12.86
C CYS A 43 -4.07 -10.31 13.92
N ARG A 44 -2.79 -10.69 13.86
CA ARG A 44 -2.19 -11.61 14.84
C ARG A 44 -2.13 -10.95 16.22
N PHE A 45 -2.21 -11.76 17.27
CA PHE A 45 -2.02 -11.25 18.64
C PHE A 45 -0.65 -10.59 18.79
N TYR A 46 -0.60 -9.56 19.63
CA TYR A 46 0.61 -8.80 19.96
C TYR A 46 1.27 -8.03 18.81
N THR A 47 0.61 -7.89 17.65
CA THR A 47 1.08 -6.99 16.61
C THR A 47 0.71 -5.53 16.91
N PRO A 48 1.39 -4.54 16.30
CA PRO A 48 0.99 -3.14 16.40
C PRO A 48 -0.48 -2.91 16.02
N THR A 49 -0.98 -3.57 14.97
CA THR A 49 -2.38 -3.50 14.56
C THR A 49 -3.31 -4.00 15.66
N TYR A 50 -2.99 -5.14 16.28
CA TYR A 50 -3.77 -5.66 17.41
C TYR A 50 -3.80 -4.67 18.57
N HIS A 51 -2.65 -4.11 18.95
CA HIS A 51 -2.59 -3.13 20.04
C HIS A 51 -3.40 -1.87 19.75
N TYR A 52 -3.32 -1.32 18.54
CA TYR A 52 -4.09 -0.14 18.14
C TYR A 52 -5.60 -0.43 18.08
N LYS A 53 -6.00 -1.54 17.47
CA LYS A 53 -7.38 -1.98 17.42
C LYS A 53 -7.99 -2.11 18.82
N GLN A 54 -7.30 -2.77 19.74
CA GLN A 54 -7.81 -2.99 21.11
C GLN A 54 -7.78 -1.74 21.99
N LYS A 55 -6.77 -0.87 21.86
CA LYS A 55 -6.61 0.31 22.74
C LYS A 55 -7.25 1.58 22.21
N LYS A 56 -7.33 1.75 20.89
CA LYS A 56 -7.78 2.98 20.23
C LYS A 56 -9.07 2.80 19.44
N GLY A 57 -9.47 1.56 19.12
CA GLY A 57 -10.68 1.27 18.35
C GLY A 57 -10.54 1.51 16.85
N TYR A 58 -9.36 1.94 16.37
CA TYR A 58 -9.05 2.12 14.95
C TYR A 58 -7.58 1.81 14.67
N VAL A 59 -7.24 1.61 13.40
CA VAL A 59 -5.88 1.34 12.95
C VAL A 59 -5.49 2.34 11.86
N PRO A 60 -4.51 3.24 12.09
CA PRO A 60 -3.99 4.15 11.07
C PRO A 60 -3.30 3.43 9.89
N PRO A 61 -3.21 4.06 8.70
CA PRO A 61 -2.54 3.46 7.54
C PRO A 61 -1.11 3.01 7.79
N TRP A 62 -0.31 3.80 8.53
CA TRP A 62 1.09 3.46 8.81
C TRP A 62 1.25 2.33 9.81
N ILE A 63 0.25 2.09 10.67
CA ILE A 63 0.23 0.91 11.53
C ILE A 63 -0.11 -0.32 10.68
N LEU A 64 -1.14 -0.23 9.84
CA LEU A 64 -1.55 -1.32 8.94
C LEU A 64 -0.40 -1.78 8.04
N THR A 65 0.42 -0.86 7.52
CA THR A 65 1.55 -1.21 6.65
C THR A 65 2.59 -2.12 7.31
N ASN A 66 2.66 -2.19 8.65
CA ASN A 66 3.58 -3.10 9.34
C ASN A 66 3.10 -4.56 9.35
N ASP A 67 1.79 -4.79 9.18
CA ASP A 67 1.18 -6.13 9.32
C ASP A 67 0.74 -6.74 7.99
N ILE A 68 0.81 -5.99 6.89
CA ILE A 68 0.51 -6.50 5.55
C ILE A 68 1.78 -6.94 4.82
N MET A 69 1.65 -7.96 3.98
CA MET A 69 2.74 -8.36 3.09
C MET A 69 3.04 -7.26 2.05
N PHE A 70 4.29 -7.19 1.60
CA PHE A 70 4.72 -6.20 0.61
C PHE A 70 3.90 -6.27 -0.69
N GLY A 71 3.52 -7.49 -1.12
CA GLY A 71 2.63 -7.68 -2.26
C GLY A 71 1.26 -7.03 -2.10
N LEU A 72 0.67 -7.08 -0.90
CA LEU A 72 -0.61 -6.41 -0.63
C LEU A 72 -0.43 -4.88 -0.57
N ALA A 73 0.68 -4.38 0.00
CA ALA A 73 1.01 -2.96 -0.04
C ALA A 73 1.18 -2.43 -1.48
N ARG A 74 1.83 -3.21 -2.36
CA ARG A 74 1.95 -2.88 -3.79
C ARG A 74 0.59 -2.88 -4.49
N GLN A 75 -0.26 -3.86 -4.22
CA GLN A 75 -1.62 -3.89 -4.75
C GLN A 75 -2.46 -2.70 -4.26
N TRP A 76 -2.29 -2.32 -3.00
CA TRP A 76 -2.93 -1.13 -2.42
C TRP A 76 -2.52 0.14 -3.15
N TYR A 77 -1.22 0.35 -3.41
CA TYR A 77 -0.75 1.45 -4.25
C TYR A 77 -1.42 1.45 -5.64
N ASN A 78 -1.54 0.28 -6.28
CA ASN A 78 -2.09 0.15 -7.63
C ASN A 78 -3.56 0.57 -7.75
N ILE A 79 -4.34 0.55 -6.67
CA ILE A 79 -5.75 0.96 -6.67
C ILE A 79 -5.95 2.42 -6.25
N LEU A 80 -4.90 3.13 -5.85
CA LEU A 80 -5.00 4.56 -5.53
C LEU A 80 -5.44 5.38 -6.76
N PRO A 81 -6.18 6.50 -6.57
CA PRO A 81 -6.45 7.44 -7.65
C PRO A 81 -5.17 8.11 -8.16
N SER A 82 -5.26 8.72 -9.34
CA SER A 82 -4.09 9.29 -10.04
C SER A 82 -3.35 10.33 -9.21
N ASN A 83 -4.08 11.22 -8.54
CA ASN A 83 -3.52 12.31 -7.75
C ASN A 83 -2.65 11.78 -6.59
N GLN A 84 -3.12 10.76 -5.87
CA GLN A 84 -2.36 10.17 -4.76
C GLN A 84 -1.15 9.37 -5.26
N LYS A 85 -1.25 8.71 -6.43
CA LYS A 85 -0.09 8.06 -7.06
C LYS A 85 0.97 9.06 -7.46
N GLU A 86 0.56 10.20 -8.00
CA GLU A 86 1.45 11.31 -8.34
C GLU A 86 2.13 11.91 -7.11
N GLU A 87 1.37 12.16 -6.04
CA GLU A 87 1.93 12.63 -4.77
C GLU A 87 3.00 11.66 -4.24
N ILE A 88 2.69 10.36 -4.19
CA ILE A 88 3.67 9.33 -3.78
C ILE A 88 4.88 9.31 -4.72
N ALA A 89 4.66 9.44 -6.03
CA ALA A 89 5.75 9.39 -7.00
C ALA A 89 6.73 10.55 -6.84
N ASN A 90 6.21 11.75 -6.58
CA ASN A 90 7.03 12.94 -6.33
C ASN A 90 7.70 12.92 -4.94
N GLU A 91 7.07 12.32 -3.93
CA GLU A 91 7.67 12.11 -2.61
C GLU A 91 8.87 11.15 -2.66
N ILE A 92 8.78 10.06 -3.43
CA ILE A 92 9.84 9.04 -3.52
C ILE A 92 10.92 9.46 -4.52
N ILE A 93 10.53 9.97 -5.69
CA ILE A 93 11.44 10.42 -6.74
C ILE A 93 11.34 11.94 -6.80
N ASN A 94 12.22 12.57 -6.02
CA ASN A 94 12.25 14.01 -5.87
C ASN A 94 12.40 14.69 -7.24
N SER A 95 11.40 15.47 -7.61
CA SER A 95 11.34 16.23 -8.86
C SER A 95 12.52 17.16 -9.08
N ASN A 96 13.16 17.63 -8.01
CA ASN A 96 14.29 18.55 -8.10
C ASN A 96 15.61 17.84 -8.45
N LEU A 97 15.62 16.50 -8.48
CA LEU A 97 16.81 15.68 -8.71
C LEU A 97 16.76 14.91 -10.03
N THR A 98 15.65 14.98 -10.78
CA THR A 98 15.45 14.20 -12.02
C THR A 98 14.57 14.93 -13.02
N ASP A 99 14.91 14.90 -14.30
CA ASP A 99 14.07 15.41 -15.41
C ASP A 99 12.93 14.46 -15.82
N LEU A 100 12.58 13.49 -14.97
CA LEU A 100 11.56 12.49 -15.25
C LEU A 100 10.15 13.09 -15.20
N THR A 101 9.34 12.77 -16.21
CA THR A 101 7.89 13.03 -16.21
C THR A 101 7.18 12.24 -15.12
N ILE A 102 5.97 12.67 -14.74
CA ILE A 102 5.21 11.96 -13.71
C ILE A 102 4.88 10.52 -14.12
N GLN A 103 4.62 10.29 -15.41
CA GLN A 103 4.36 8.95 -15.94
C GLN A 103 5.59 8.05 -15.80
N GLU A 104 6.78 8.57 -16.08
CA GLU A 104 8.04 7.82 -15.93
C GLU A 104 8.33 7.49 -14.47
N LYS A 105 8.10 8.44 -13.54
CA LYS A 105 8.23 8.19 -12.10
C LYS A 105 7.28 7.10 -11.61
N GLN A 106 6.00 7.20 -11.98
CA GLN A 106 4.99 6.21 -11.63
C GLN A 106 5.33 4.83 -12.21
N LYS A 107 5.81 4.78 -13.46
CA LYS A 107 6.26 3.56 -14.12
C LYS A 107 7.46 2.95 -13.41
N PHE A 108 8.48 3.76 -13.12
CA PHE A 108 9.66 3.32 -12.37
C PHE A 108 9.25 2.70 -11.03
N LEU A 109 8.43 3.38 -10.23
CA LEU A 109 7.97 2.84 -8.95
C LEU A 109 7.18 1.54 -9.09
N SER A 110 6.28 1.46 -10.08
CA SER A 110 5.52 0.24 -10.35
C SER A 110 6.45 -0.93 -10.72
N ASP A 111 7.43 -0.68 -11.59
CA ASP A 111 8.35 -1.71 -12.08
C ASP A 111 9.36 -2.13 -10.99
N SER A 112 9.95 -1.17 -10.27
CA SER A 112 10.85 -1.44 -9.15
C SER A 112 10.16 -2.20 -8.02
N THR A 113 8.95 -1.80 -7.63
CA THR A 113 8.19 -2.53 -6.58
C THR A 113 7.77 -3.91 -7.06
N LYS A 114 7.55 -4.12 -8.37
CA LYS A 114 7.31 -5.46 -8.93
C LYS A 114 8.55 -6.33 -8.75
N ILE A 115 9.69 -5.85 -9.24
CA ILE A 115 10.97 -6.57 -9.19
C ILE A 115 11.32 -6.94 -7.75
N LEU A 116 11.19 -6.00 -6.80
CA LEU A 116 11.44 -6.26 -5.38
C LEU A 116 10.50 -7.32 -4.80
N ASN A 117 9.22 -7.30 -5.20
CA ASN A 117 8.24 -8.28 -4.75
C ASN A 117 8.53 -9.68 -5.32
N ASP A 118 8.87 -9.75 -6.61
CA ASP A 118 9.17 -11.00 -7.30
C ASP A 118 10.47 -11.62 -6.73
N PHE A 119 11.53 -10.82 -6.59
CA PHE A 119 12.78 -11.25 -5.95
C PHE A 119 12.57 -11.78 -4.53
N ARG A 120 11.77 -11.08 -3.70
CA ARG A 120 11.44 -11.55 -2.35
C ARG A 120 10.71 -12.90 -2.37
N ASN A 121 9.76 -13.06 -3.30
CA ASN A 121 8.98 -14.29 -3.43
C ASN A 121 9.87 -15.45 -3.88
N ASP A 122 10.77 -15.24 -4.83
CA ASP A 122 11.72 -16.26 -5.30
C ASP A 122 12.62 -16.77 -4.17
N VAL A 123 13.17 -15.84 -3.38
CA VAL A 123 13.99 -16.18 -2.20
C VAL A 123 13.17 -16.97 -1.16
N ALA A 124 11.91 -16.57 -0.92
CA ALA A 124 11.04 -17.23 0.06
C ALA A 124 10.57 -18.63 -0.37
N HIS A 125 10.34 -18.83 -1.67
CA HIS A 125 9.94 -20.12 -2.23
C HIS A 125 11.13 -21.08 -2.42
N GLY A 126 12.37 -20.63 -2.18
CA GLY A 126 13.56 -21.45 -2.28
C GLY A 126 13.80 -21.97 -3.69
N THR A 127 13.30 -21.26 -4.71
CA THR A 127 13.59 -21.56 -6.10
C THR A 127 15.11 -21.52 -6.23
N ARG A 128 15.72 -22.68 -6.49
CA ARG A 128 17.16 -22.84 -6.73
C ARG A 128 17.58 -21.88 -7.83
N THR A 129 18.01 -20.69 -7.43
CA THR A 129 18.81 -19.82 -8.27
C THR A 129 20.21 -20.40 -8.12
N PHE A 130 20.77 -20.80 -9.27
CA PHE A 130 21.91 -21.69 -9.50
C PHE A 130 21.56 -23.19 -9.58
#